data_AF-A0A535WUW0-F1
#
_entry.id   AF-A0A535WUW0-F1
#
_cell.length_a   1.000
_cell.length_b   1.000
_cell.length_c   1.000
_cell.angle_alpha   90.00
_cell.angle_beta   90.00
_cell.angle_gamma   90.00
#
_symmetry.space_group_name_H-M   'P 1'
#
loop_
_entity.id
_entity.type
_entity.pdbx_description
1 polymer ?
#
loop_
_entity_poly.entity_id
_entity_poly.type
_entity_poly.pdbx_seq_one_letter_code
_entity_poly.pdbx_strand_id
1 'polypeptide(L)'
;MPMGDGTYCLGVLKSIQQAAGVKRGDTITVELEVDTAPRTVDVPPDLAKVLAGDKKAAAAWEKLSYTNKKEIARSLEEAKQPGTRERRLDAALQKLRA
;
A
#
# COMPACT_ATOMS: atom_id res chain seq x y z
N MET A 1 0.33 -10.63 9.61
CA MET A 1 -0.52 -9.70 10.39
C MET A 1 -0.10 -9.79 11.84
N PRO A 2 0.24 -8.68 12.52
CA PRO A 2 0.62 -8.71 13.93
C PRO A 2 -0.62 -9.02 14.80
N MET A 3 -0.46 -9.88 15.80
CA MET A 3 -1.54 -10.32 16.69
C MET A 3 -1.59 -9.53 18.02
N GLY A 4 -0.62 -8.65 18.26
CA GLY A 4 -0.55 -7.79 19.46
C GLY A 4 0.20 -8.40 20.65
N ASP A 5 0.62 -9.65 20.56
CA ASP A 5 1.39 -10.40 21.56
C ASP A 5 2.84 -10.68 21.11
N GLY A 6 3.30 -9.99 20.05
CA GLY A 6 4.59 -10.24 19.41
C GLY A 6 4.58 -11.38 18.39
N THR A 7 3.46 -12.09 18.21
CA THR A 7 3.30 -13.10 17.17
C THR A 7 2.73 -12.52 15.88
N TYR A 8 2.98 -13.23 14.78
CA TYR A 8 2.52 -12.86 13.45
C TYR A 8 1.77 -14.02 12.80
N CYS A 9 0.58 -13.74 12.28
CA CYS A 9 -0.16 -14.69 11.45
C CYS A 9 0.17 -14.48 9.97
N LEU A 10 0.50 -15.57 9.27
CA LEU A 10 0.56 -15.62 7.82
C LEU A 10 -0.79 -16.09 7.28
N GLY A 11 -1.52 -15.19 6.62
CA GLY A 11 -2.78 -15.54 5.99
C GLY A 11 -2.54 -16.30 4.68
N VAL A 12 -3.03 -17.53 4.60
CA VAL A 12 -3.01 -18.32 3.35
C VAL A 12 -4.40 -18.27 2.73
N LEU A 13 -4.51 -17.75 1.51
CA LEU A 13 -5.78 -17.69 0.78
C LEU A 13 -6.40 -19.08 0.61
N LYS A 14 -7.71 -19.15 0.40
CA LYS A 14 -8.39 -20.44 0.16
C LYS A 14 -7.95 -21.09 -1.16
N SER A 15 -7.68 -20.28 -2.20
CA SER A 15 -7.21 -20.74 -3.51
C SER A 15 -5.83 -21.41 -3.44
N ILE A 16 -4.83 -20.69 -2.93
CA ILE A 16 -3.88 -21.13 -1.90
C ILE A 16 -3.90 -22.62 -1.49
N GLN A 17 -4.65 -22.84 -0.41
CA GLN A 17 -4.84 -24.13 0.25
C GLN A 17 -5.37 -25.20 -0.71
N GLN A 18 -6.34 -24.85 -1.57
CA GLN A 18 -6.93 -25.77 -2.54
C GLN A 18 -5.91 -26.25 -3.58
N ALA A 19 -5.12 -25.34 -4.14
CA ALA A 19 -4.09 -25.65 -5.13
C ALA A 19 -2.97 -26.52 -4.54
N ALA A 20 -2.64 -26.29 -3.26
CA ALA A 20 -1.66 -27.09 -2.53
C ALA A 20 -2.24 -28.38 -1.92
N GLY A 21 -3.55 -28.61 -2.01
CA GLY A 21 -4.23 -29.78 -1.42
C GLY A 21 -4.26 -29.81 0.11
N VAL A 22 -3.98 -28.68 0.77
CA VAL A 22 -3.84 -28.57 2.22
C VAL A 22 -5.21 -28.43 2.89
N LYS A 23 -5.42 -29.14 3.99
CA LYS A 23 -6.64 -29.12 4.79
C LYS A 23 -6.36 -28.57 6.19
N ARG A 24 -7.44 -28.19 6.89
CA ARG A 24 -7.35 -27.77 8.29
C ARG A 24 -6.82 -28.93 9.13
N GLY A 25 -5.75 -28.68 9.89
CA GLY A 25 -5.07 -29.68 10.72
C GLY A 25 -3.77 -30.21 10.11
N ASP A 26 -3.51 -29.93 8.84
CA ASP A 26 -2.25 -30.33 8.21
C ASP A 26 -1.09 -29.48 8.71
N THR A 27 0.05 -30.12 8.90
CA THR A 27 1.33 -29.44 9.16
C THR A 27 2.05 -29.26 7.84
N ILE A 28 2.37 -28.01 7.49
CA ILE A 28 3.10 -27.67 6.27
C ILE A 28 4.43 -27.01 6.61
N THR A 29 5.42 -27.22 5.76
CA THR A 29 6.69 -26.45 5.80
C THR A 29 6.54 -25.25 4.87
N VAL A 30 6.85 -24.05 5.36
CA VAL A 30 6.79 -22.81 4.59
C VAL A 30 8.18 -22.20 4.59
N GLU A 31 8.66 -21.84 3.41
CA GLU A 31 9.87 -21.04 3.25
C GLU A 31 9.47 -19.56 3.15
N LEU A 32 10.15 -18.71 3.93
CA LEU A 32 9.94 -17.28 3.93
C LEU A 32 11.24 -16.59 3.53
N GLU A 33 11.16 -15.77 2.49
CA GLU A 33 12.26 -14.92 2.07
C GLU A 33 11.91 -13.46 2.35
N VAL A 34 12.90 -12.70 2.82
CA VAL A 34 12.77 -11.26 3.01
C VAL A 34 12.88 -10.59 1.65
N ASP A 35 11.76 -10.03 1.18
CA ASP A 35 11.76 -9.19 -0.02
C ASP A 35 12.48 -7.86 0.26
N THR A 36 13.72 -7.77 -0.22
CA THR A 36 14.59 -6.58 -0.19
C THR A 36 14.49 -5.74 -1.46
N ALA A 37 13.60 -6.06 -2.39
CA ALA A 37 13.47 -5.28 -3.62
C ALA A 37 13.07 -3.84 -3.28
N PRO A 38 13.61 -2.84 -4.01
CA PRO A 38 13.26 -1.44 -3.79
C PRO A 38 11.78 -1.26 -4.08
N ARG A 39 11.00 -1.00 -3.03
CA ARG A 39 9.57 -0.75 -3.15
C ARG A 39 9.35 0.70 -3.59
N THR A 40 9.43 0.94 -4.90
CA THR A 40 9.15 2.25 -5.50
C THR A 40 7.66 2.37 -5.81
N VAL A 41 7.10 3.54 -5.57
CA VAL A 41 5.75 3.91 -6.02
C VAL A 41 5.93 4.92 -7.13
N ASP A 42 5.39 4.64 -8.31
CA ASP A 42 5.32 5.65 -9.35
C ASP A 42 4.33 6.73 -8.90
N VAL A 43 4.80 7.98 -8.82
CA VAL A 43 4.01 9.07 -8.27
C VAL A 43 3.18 9.66 -9.41
N PRO A 44 1.83 9.64 -9.32
CA PRO A 44 0.99 10.17 -10.37
C PRO A 44 1.35 11.65 -10.69
N PRO A 45 1.37 12.07 -11.97
CA PRO A 45 1.88 13.39 -12.36
C PRO A 45 1.16 14.56 -11.68
N ASP A 46 -0.14 14.41 -11.41
CA ASP A 46 -0.97 15.37 -10.69
C ASP A 46 -0.55 15.51 -9.23
N LEU A 47 -0.24 14.40 -8.54
CA LEU A 47 0.30 14.43 -7.20
C LEU A 47 1.72 15.03 -7.16
N ALA A 48 2.58 14.63 -8.10
CA ALA A 48 3.96 15.14 -8.18
C ALA A 48 4.00 16.67 -8.34
N LYS A 49 3.11 17.25 -9.17
CA LYS A 49 2.99 18.71 -9.34
C LYS A 49 2.66 19.42 -8.03
N VAL A 50 1.76 18.88 -7.23
CA VAL A 50 1.37 19.53 -5.97
C VAL A 50 2.48 19.38 -4.92
N LEU A 51 3.12 18.21 -4.83
CA LEU A 51 4.24 17.99 -3.91
C LEU A 51 5.42 18.93 -4.23
N ALA A 52 5.67 19.24 -5.51
CA ALA A 52 6.71 20.19 -5.90
C ALA A 52 6.44 21.63 -5.39
N GLY A 53 5.17 22.03 -5.29
CA GLY A 53 4.76 23.35 -4.80
C GLY A 53 4.58 23.45 -3.28
N ASP A 54 4.42 22.31 -2.59
CA ASP A 54 4.11 22.26 -1.17
C ASP A 54 5.14 21.43 -0.39
N LYS A 55 6.12 22.13 0.20
CA LYS A 55 7.19 21.50 0.99
C LYS A 55 6.68 20.72 2.19
N LYS A 56 5.56 21.13 2.80
CA LYS A 56 5.00 20.42 3.97
C LYS A 56 4.42 19.08 3.53
N ALA A 57 3.63 19.10 2.45
CA ALA A 57 3.07 17.88 1.87
C ALA A 57 4.16 16.95 1.32
N ALA A 58 5.21 17.47 0.69
CA ALA A 58 6.36 16.68 0.22
C ALA A 58 7.10 15.99 1.37
N ALA A 59 7.38 16.71 2.46
CA ALA A 59 8.04 16.12 3.62
C ALA A 59 7.19 15.05 4.31
N ALA A 60 5.86 15.24 4.36
CA ALA A 60 4.93 14.24 4.88
C ALA A 60 4.84 13.02 3.96
N TRP A 61 4.82 13.24 2.64
CA TRP A 61 4.84 12.18 1.64
C TRP A 61 6.07 11.31 1.83
N GLU A 62 7.27 11.91 1.95
CA GLU A 62 8.50 11.12 2.11
C GLU A 62 8.51 10.23 3.35
N LYS A 63 7.86 10.67 4.44
CA LYS A 63 7.72 9.91 5.70
C LYS A 63 6.68 8.80 5.66
N LEU A 64 5.81 8.75 4.64
CA LEU A 64 4.81 7.69 4.54
C LEU A 64 5.45 6.32 4.30
N SER A 65 4.84 5.29 4.88
CA SER A 65 5.16 3.90 4.55
C SER A 65 4.89 3.61 3.08
N TYR A 66 5.61 2.65 2.51
CA TYR A 66 5.41 2.21 1.13
C TYR A 66 3.93 1.87 0.85
N THR A 67 3.27 1.14 1.75
CA THR A 67 1.85 0.79 1.61
C THR A 67 0.99 2.05 1.50
N ASN A 68 1.20 3.06 2.35
CA ASN A 68 0.42 4.29 2.28
C ASN A 68 0.69 5.08 0.98
N LYS A 69 1.95 5.17 0.54
CA LYS A 69 2.31 5.77 -0.75
C LYS A 69 1.60 5.03 -1.91
N LYS A 70 1.66 3.69 -1.91
CA LYS A 70 1.06 2.83 -2.93
C LYS A 70 -0.46 2.96 -2.97
N GLU A 71 -1.12 2.99 -1.82
CA GLU A 71 -2.57 3.14 -1.72
C GLU A 71 -3.05 4.48 -2.28
N ILE A 72 -2.33 5.57 -1.98
CA ILE A 72 -2.65 6.90 -2.54
C ILE A 72 -2.46 6.91 -4.06
N ALA A 73 -1.32 6.41 -4.57
CA ALA A 73 -1.03 6.37 -6.00
C ALA A 73 -2.07 5.53 -6.76
N ARG A 74 -2.36 4.31 -6.28
CA ARG A 74 -3.40 3.44 -6.83
C ARG A 74 -4.77 4.11 -6.85
N SER A 75 -5.14 4.80 -5.77
CA SER A 75 -6.42 5.50 -5.70
C SER A 75 -6.56 6.58 -6.76
N LEU A 76 -5.47 7.29 -7.10
CA LEU A 76 -5.46 8.28 -8.18
C LEU A 76 -5.49 7.64 -9.57
N GLU A 77 -4.77 6.53 -9.77
CA GLU A 77 -4.75 5.79 -11.03
C GLU A 77 -6.10 5.16 -11.38
N GLU A 78 -6.78 4.57 -10.39
CA GLU A 78 -8.11 3.97 -10.58
C GLU A 78 -9.20 5.02 -10.86
N ALA A 79 -8.95 6.29 -10.53
CA ALA A 79 -9.90 7.39 -10.75
C ALA A 79 -9.89 7.85 -12.21
N LYS A 80 -10.65 7.14 -13.06
CA LYS A 80 -10.78 7.44 -14.49
C LYS A 80 -11.53 8.75 -14.79
N GLN A 81 -12.42 9.18 -13.90
CA GLN A 81 -13.19 10.41 -14.05
C GLN A 81 -12.41 11.60 -13.45
N PRO A 82 -12.18 12.70 -14.21
CA PRO A 82 -11.39 13.84 -13.76
C PRO A 82 -11.84 14.40 -12.40
N GLY A 83 -13.15 14.62 -12.22
CA GLY A 83 -13.67 15.14 -10.95
C GLY A 83 -13.50 14.20 -9.76
N THR A 84 -13.47 12.87 -9.98
CA THR A 84 -13.15 11.91 -8.92
C THR A 84 -11.67 11.92 -8.58
N ARG A 85 -10.82 12.13 -9.60
CA ARG A 85 -9.37 12.21 -9.43
C ARG A 85 -8.97 13.44 -8.62
N GLU A 86 -9.52 14.61 -8.96
CA GLU A 86 -9.33 15.85 -8.21
C GLU A 86 -9.76 15.70 -6.75
N ARG A 87 -10.97 15.17 -6.50
CA ARG A 87 -11.46 14.94 -5.14
C ARG A 87 -10.56 13.99 -4.33
N ARG A 88 -10.05 12.93 -4.96
CA ARG A 88 -9.12 11.97 -4.30
C ARG A 88 -7.76 12.61 -4.05
N LEU A 89 -7.27 13.45 -4.96
CA LEU A 89 -6.04 14.22 -4.79
C LEU A 89 -6.16 15.18 -3.61
N ASP A 90 -7.24 15.95 -3.52
CA ASP A 90 -7.48 16.85 -2.39
C ASP A 90 -7.54 16.12 -1.05
N ALA A 91 -8.24 14.98 -1.01
CA ALA A 91 -8.31 14.15 0.19
C ALA A 91 -6.93 13.59 0.59
N ALA A 92 -6.10 13.21 -0.38
CA ALA A 92 -4.73 12.78 -0.12
C ALA A 92 -3.87 13.93 0.42
N LEU A 93 -3.98 15.13 -0.16
CA LEU A 93 -3.24 16.32 0.28
C LEU A 93 -3.67 16.78 1.66
N GLN A 94 -4.96 16.71 2.01
CA GLN A 94 -5.42 17.00 3.37
C GLN A 94 -4.76 16.07 4.40
N LYS A 95 -4.66 14.76 4.09
CA LYS A 95 -3.97 13.80 4.96
C LYS A 95 -2.47 14.07 5.08
N LEU A 96 -1.83 14.59 4.03
CA LEU A 96 -0.41 14.94 4.02
C LEU A 96 -0.13 16.28 4.73
N ARG A 97 -1.12 17.16 4.84
CA ARG A 97 -1.00 18.48 5.46
C ARG A 97 -1.41 18.52 6.93
N ALA A 98 -2.17 17.53 7.39
CA ALA A 98 -2.51 17.33 8.81
C ALA A 98 -1.22 17.18 9.64
#